data_AF-A0A7J6N280-F1
#
_entry.id   AF-A0A7J6N280-F1
#
_cell.length_a   1.000
_cell.length_b   1.000
_cell.length_c   1.000
_cell.angle_alpha   90.00
_cell.angle_beta   90.00
_cell.angle_gamma   90.00
#
_symmetry.space_group_name_H-M   'P 1'
#
loop_
_entity.id
_entity.type
_entity.pdbx_description
1 polymer ?
#
loop_
_entity_poly.entity_id
_entity_poly.type
_entity_poly.pdbx_seq_one_letter_code
_entity_poly.pdbx_strand_id
1 'polypeptide(L)'
;MSSSSVCNSTSESLAVKNWLSLDFDKNTRKEAQELLADEVDDRLNPDHRMQFGTAGLRGEMGAGFNRINCLTVMQAAQGLCMQLIDKFGKDALSQRGVVFGYDGRHNSRQFAHVASAVFISKGAKVYLIDKTSVTPSNPFLIVHFHALAGGQMTASHNPKQYNGFKVY
;
A
#
# COMPACT_ATOMS: atom_id res chain seq x y z
N MET A 1 13.24 -40.42 -5.41
CA MET A 1 12.54 -40.21 -6.70
C MET A 1 12.02 -38.79 -6.69
N SER A 2 12.58 -37.96 -7.57
CA SER A 2 12.32 -36.52 -7.68
C SER A 2 10.89 -36.28 -8.14
N SER A 3 10.05 -35.69 -7.29
CA SER A 3 8.75 -35.17 -7.70
C SER A 3 8.94 -33.77 -8.28
N SER A 4 9.26 -33.73 -9.56
CA SER A 4 9.22 -32.52 -10.38
C SER A 4 7.77 -32.03 -10.42
N SER A 5 7.46 -30.93 -9.71
CA SER A 5 6.19 -30.23 -9.87
C SER A 5 6.20 -29.54 -11.23
N VAL A 6 5.42 -30.10 -12.14
CA VAL A 6 5.15 -29.53 -13.46
C VAL A 6 4.51 -28.16 -13.27
N CYS A 7 5.28 -27.11 -13.55
CA CYS A 7 4.74 -25.77 -13.80
C CYS A 7 3.86 -25.88 -15.05
N ASN A 8 2.54 -25.88 -14.87
CA ASN A 8 1.61 -25.70 -15.97
C ASN A 8 1.68 -24.25 -16.43
N SER A 9 2.22 -24.04 -17.63
CA SER A 9 2.10 -22.82 -18.41
C SER A 9 0.65 -22.59 -18.88
N THR A 10 0.31 -21.34 -19.19
CA THR A 10 -0.89 -20.83 -19.92
C THR A 10 -2.22 -20.54 -19.21
N SER A 11 -2.39 -20.70 -17.89
CA SER A 11 -3.54 -20.11 -17.19
C SER A 11 -3.10 -18.98 -16.28
N GLU A 12 -3.38 -17.73 -16.67
CA GLU A 12 -3.30 -16.57 -15.77
C GLU A 12 -4.03 -16.93 -14.45
N SER A 13 -3.27 -16.96 -13.36
CA SER A 13 -3.80 -17.38 -12.06
C SER A 13 -4.95 -16.46 -11.66
N LEU A 14 -5.92 -16.98 -10.92
CA LEU A 14 -7.04 -16.18 -10.42
C LEU A 14 -6.56 -14.95 -9.63
N ALA A 15 -5.42 -15.09 -8.94
CA ALA A 15 -4.79 -14.00 -8.21
C ALA A 15 -4.34 -12.86 -9.14
N VAL A 16 -3.74 -13.16 -10.28
CA VAL A 16 -3.28 -12.15 -11.25
C VAL A 16 -4.47 -11.47 -11.93
N LYS A 17 -5.51 -12.22 -12.32
CA LYS A 17 -6.77 -11.66 -12.84
C LYS A 17 -7.40 -10.68 -11.86
N ASN A 18 -7.43 -11.06 -10.58
CA ASN A 18 -7.93 -10.19 -9.52
C ASN A 18 -7.05 -8.96 -9.34
N TRP A 19 -5.72 -9.10 -9.39
CA TRP A 19 -4.80 -7.97 -9.31
C TRP A 19 -5.05 -6.97 -10.44
N LEU A 20 -5.14 -7.43 -11.70
CA LEU A 20 -5.40 -6.57 -12.86
C LEU A 20 -6.76 -5.86 -12.80
N SER A 21 -7.79 -6.54 -12.30
CA SER A 21 -9.13 -5.93 -12.19
C SER A 21 -9.20 -4.89 -11.07
N LEU A 22 -8.48 -5.09 -9.96
CA LEU A 22 -8.48 -4.21 -8.79
C LEU A 22 -7.53 -3.01 -8.92
N ASP A 23 -6.42 -3.13 -9.64
CA ASP A 23 -5.44 -2.05 -9.74
C ASP A 23 -5.93 -0.95 -10.67
N PHE A 24 -6.42 0.16 -10.15
CA PHE A 24 -6.97 1.26 -10.94
C PHE A 24 -5.90 2.14 -11.61
N ASP A 25 -4.63 2.01 -11.21
CA ASP A 25 -3.55 2.78 -11.81
C ASP A 25 -3.18 2.20 -13.18
N LYS A 26 -3.43 2.99 -14.23
CA LYS A 26 -3.24 2.56 -15.62
C LYS A 26 -1.78 2.19 -15.92
N ASN A 27 -0.82 2.82 -15.25
CA ASN A 27 0.60 2.57 -15.51
C ASN A 27 1.02 1.21 -14.98
N THR A 28 0.72 0.91 -13.72
CA THR A 28 1.06 -0.39 -13.12
C THR A 28 0.19 -1.51 -13.66
N ARG A 29 -1.05 -1.24 -14.09
CA ARG A 29 -1.86 -2.21 -14.83
C ARG A 29 -1.26 -2.56 -16.19
N LYS A 30 -0.83 -1.56 -16.97
CA LYS A 30 -0.18 -1.76 -18.27
C LYS A 30 1.14 -2.52 -18.10
N GLU A 31 1.95 -2.13 -17.12
CA GLU A 31 3.18 -2.85 -16.77
C GLU A 31 2.86 -4.32 -16.44
N ALA A 32 1.90 -4.61 -15.55
CA ALA A 32 1.51 -5.99 -15.23
C ALA A 32 1.06 -6.80 -16.45
N GLN A 33 0.34 -6.19 -17.39
CA GLN A 33 -0.07 -6.85 -18.64
C GLN A 33 1.14 -7.19 -19.53
N GLU A 34 2.15 -6.32 -19.58
CA GLU A 34 3.40 -6.58 -20.29
C GLU A 34 4.20 -7.70 -19.61
N LEU A 35 4.18 -7.77 -18.27
CA LEU A 35 4.82 -8.86 -17.52
C LEU A 35 4.14 -10.20 -17.74
N LEU A 36 2.83 -10.24 -18.01
CA LEU A 36 2.13 -11.48 -18.31
C LEU A 36 2.56 -12.12 -19.63
N ALA A 37 3.13 -11.33 -20.56
CA ALA A 37 3.75 -11.87 -21.76
C ALA A 37 5.07 -12.59 -21.44
N ASP A 38 5.65 -12.35 -20.25
CA ASP A 38 6.85 -13.00 -19.73
C ASP A 38 6.44 -14.03 -18.66
N GLU A 39 6.40 -15.31 -19.03
CA GLU A 39 5.81 -16.40 -18.23
C GLU A 39 6.45 -16.61 -16.84
N VAL A 40 7.51 -15.86 -16.47
CA VAL A 40 8.32 -16.07 -15.27
C VAL A 40 8.53 -14.81 -14.42
N ASP A 41 7.82 -13.70 -14.65
CA ASP A 41 8.04 -12.50 -13.83
C ASP A 41 7.53 -12.68 -12.38
N ASP A 42 8.49 -12.77 -11.48
CA ASP A 42 8.31 -12.99 -10.04
C ASP A 42 7.42 -11.92 -9.36
N ARG A 43 7.31 -10.73 -9.94
CA ARG A 43 6.44 -9.67 -9.40
C ARG A 43 4.97 -10.07 -9.41
N LEU A 44 4.56 -10.92 -10.35
CA LEU A 44 3.19 -11.42 -10.44
C LEU A 44 2.95 -12.70 -9.65
N ASN A 45 3.94 -13.18 -8.88
CA ASN A 45 3.75 -14.29 -7.96
C ASN A 45 3.05 -13.82 -6.66
N PRO A 46 1.82 -14.29 -6.37
CA PRO A 46 1.09 -13.89 -5.16
C PRO A 46 1.72 -14.38 -3.85
N ASP A 47 2.60 -15.39 -3.90
CA ASP A 47 3.30 -15.90 -2.71
C ASP A 47 4.44 -14.98 -2.27
N HIS A 48 4.87 -14.05 -3.13
CA HIS A 48 5.97 -13.13 -2.87
C HIS A 48 5.50 -11.75 -2.41
N ARG A 49 4.28 -11.65 -1.88
CA ARG A 49 3.73 -10.39 -1.35
C ARG A 49 4.70 -9.69 -0.40
N MET A 50 4.75 -8.37 -0.52
CA MET A 50 5.55 -7.53 0.39
C MET A 50 5.21 -7.82 1.85
N GLN A 51 6.24 -7.90 2.67
CA GLN A 51 6.12 -8.14 4.11
C GLN A 51 6.23 -6.83 4.88
N PHE A 52 5.45 -6.68 5.94
CA PHE A 52 5.49 -5.51 6.80
C PHE A 52 6.68 -5.64 7.78
N GLY A 53 7.70 -4.82 7.59
CA GLY A 53 8.87 -4.78 8.46
C GLY A 53 8.74 -3.78 9.61
N THR A 54 9.80 -3.66 10.42
CA THR A 54 9.88 -2.68 11.53
C THR A 54 9.68 -1.24 11.08
N ALA A 55 9.98 -0.94 9.82
CA ALA A 55 9.86 0.40 9.24
C ALA A 55 8.64 0.59 8.32
N GLY A 56 7.70 -0.36 8.32
CA GLY A 56 6.54 -0.38 7.42
C GLY A 56 6.73 -1.28 6.21
N LEU A 57 5.85 -1.09 5.21
CA LEU A 57 6.05 -1.63 3.87
C LEU A 57 7.09 -0.79 3.13
N ARG A 58 8.05 -1.44 2.47
CA ARG A 58 9.04 -0.79 1.61
C ARG A 58 9.37 -1.68 0.44
N GLY A 59 9.48 -1.09 -0.73
CA GLY A 59 9.83 -1.80 -1.95
C GLY A 59 10.07 -0.84 -3.10
N GLU A 60 10.55 -1.39 -4.21
CA GLU A 60 10.58 -0.67 -5.48
C GLU A 60 9.16 -0.41 -5.95
N MET A 61 8.94 0.76 -6.54
CA MET A 61 7.69 1.08 -7.22
C MET A 61 7.55 0.26 -8.49
N GLY A 62 6.33 -0.21 -8.76
CA GLY A 62 6.01 -0.94 -9.98
C GLY A 62 4.82 -1.89 -9.81
N ALA A 63 4.48 -2.58 -10.88
CA ALA A 63 3.44 -3.60 -10.91
C ALA A 63 3.77 -4.84 -10.07
N GLY A 64 2.72 -5.53 -9.62
CA GLY A 64 2.82 -6.82 -8.95
C GLY A 64 2.64 -6.79 -7.44
N PHE A 65 2.79 -7.97 -6.83
CA PHE A 65 2.54 -8.26 -5.42
C PHE A 65 3.71 -7.88 -4.51
N ASN A 66 4.93 -7.89 -5.04
CA ASN A 66 6.18 -7.62 -4.32
C ASN A 66 6.74 -6.20 -4.58
N ARG A 67 5.89 -5.28 -5.07
CA ARG A 67 6.21 -3.89 -5.37
C ARG A 67 5.27 -2.93 -4.64
N ILE A 68 5.73 -1.70 -4.40
CA ILE A 68 4.88 -0.64 -3.84
C ILE A 68 4.11 0.05 -4.98
N ASN A 69 2.79 0.02 -4.91
CA ASN A 69 1.87 0.57 -5.90
C ASN A 69 0.55 0.95 -5.24
N CYS A 70 -0.38 1.54 -6.00
CA CYS A 70 -1.68 1.92 -5.47
C CYS A 70 -2.44 0.74 -4.86
N LEU A 71 -2.45 -0.43 -5.50
CA LEU A 71 -3.19 -1.59 -5.02
C LEU A 71 -2.61 -2.16 -3.70
N THR A 72 -1.29 -2.30 -3.60
CA THR A 72 -0.64 -2.77 -2.36
C THR A 72 -0.81 -1.77 -1.21
N VAL A 73 -0.70 -0.46 -1.47
CA VAL A 73 -0.99 0.59 -0.48
C VAL A 73 -2.46 0.56 -0.05
N MET A 74 -3.39 0.38 -0.98
CA MET A 74 -4.83 0.24 -0.69
C MET A 74 -5.09 -0.97 0.21
N GLN A 75 -4.50 -2.13 -0.10
CA GLN A 75 -4.63 -3.35 0.70
C GLN A 75 -4.05 -3.17 2.11
N ALA A 76 -2.89 -2.54 2.24
CA ALA A 76 -2.29 -2.24 3.54
C ALA A 76 -3.13 -1.27 4.37
N ALA A 77 -3.64 -0.20 3.74
CA ALA A 77 -4.53 0.76 4.38
C ALA A 77 -5.84 0.11 4.80
N GLN A 78 -6.39 -0.80 3.98
CA GLN A 78 -7.59 -1.56 4.30
C GLN A 78 -7.36 -2.46 5.51
N GLY A 79 -6.23 -3.17 5.57
CA GLY A 79 -5.83 -3.97 6.73
C GLY A 79 -5.75 -3.13 8.01
N LEU A 80 -5.05 -1.99 7.96
CA LEU A 80 -4.95 -1.06 9.09
C LEU A 80 -6.32 -0.53 9.51
N CYS A 81 -7.16 -0.12 8.57
CA CYS A 81 -8.49 0.41 8.84
C CYS A 81 -9.36 -0.63 9.57
N MET A 82 -9.37 -1.88 9.11
CA MET A 82 -10.12 -2.95 9.75
C MET A 82 -9.59 -3.26 11.16
N GLN A 83 -8.27 -3.26 11.35
CA GLN A 83 -7.66 -3.46 12.67
C GLN A 83 -8.06 -2.35 13.66
N LEU A 84 -8.14 -1.09 13.22
CA LEU A 84 -8.58 0.01 14.07
C LEU A 84 -10.07 -0.06 14.40
N ILE A 85 -10.91 -0.48 13.44
CA ILE A 85 -12.34 -0.70 13.68
C ILE A 85 -12.54 -1.83 14.69
N ASP A 86 -11.83 -2.94 14.56
CA ASP A 86 -11.90 -4.07 15.48
C ASP A 86 -11.48 -3.67 16.90
N LYS A 87 -10.37 -2.93 17.02
CA LYS A 87 -9.79 -2.55 18.31
C LYS A 87 -10.54 -1.42 19.03
N PHE A 88 -11.06 -0.43 18.30
CA PHE A 88 -11.60 0.81 18.89
C PHE A 88 -13.06 1.09 18.54
N GLY A 89 -13.63 0.35 17.59
CA GLY A 89 -14.97 0.60 17.05
C GLY A 89 -15.00 1.68 15.96
N LYS A 90 -16.04 1.60 15.12
CA LYS A 90 -16.23 2.52 13.99
C LYS A 90 -16.47 3.96 14.44
N ASP A 91 -17.17 4.18 15.55
CA ASP A 91 -17.48 5.51 16.07
C ASP A 91 -16.22 6.24 16.53
N ALA A 92 -15.31 5.54 17.23
CA ALA A 92 -14.04 6.10 17.62
C ALA A 92 -13.21 6.50 16.39
N LEU A 93 -13.19 5.65 15.35
CA LEU A 93 -12.50 5.96 14.10
C LEU A 93 -13.11 7.15 13.35
N SER A 94 -14.44 7.30 13.37
CA SER A 94 -15.12 8.45 12.78
C SER A 94 -14.80 9.76 13.51
N GLN A 95 -14.76 9.74 14.85
CA GLN A 95 -14.52 10.95 15.65
C GLN A 95 -13.05 11.36 15.67
N ARG A 96 -12.15 10.40 15.89
CA ARG A 96 -10.71 10.65 16.11
C ARG A 96 -9.91 10.61 14.82
N GLY A 97 -10.28 9.72 13.89
CA GLY A 97 -9.68 9.66 12.57
C GLY A 97 -8.25 9.13 12.52
N VAL A 98 -7.60 9.35 11.38
CA VAL A 98 -6.20 9.02 11.10
C VAL A 98 -5.48 10.16 10.41
N VAL A 99 -4.15 10.20 10.55
CA VAL A 99 -3.29 11.19 9.89
C VAL A 99 -2.50 10.55 8.76
N PHE A 100 -2.47 11.17 7.58
CA PHE A 100 -1.62 10.74 6.47
C PHE A 100 -0.69 11.86 6.00
N GLY A 101 0.56 11.51 5.74
CA GLY A 101 1.59 12.40 5.18
C GLY A 101 2.40 11.70 4.10
N TYR A 102 3.19 12.48 3.36
CA TYR A 102 4.03 11.95 2.30
C TYR A 102 5.30 12.78 2.10
N ASP A 103 6.39 12.13 1.68
CA ASP A 103 7.64 12.80 1.31
C ASP A 103 7.66 13.24 -0.16
N GLY A 104 8.81 13.74 -0.64
CA GLY A 104 8.97 14.24 -2.01
C GLY A 104 9.19 13.17 -3.09
N ARG A 105 9.07 11.87 -2.78
CA ARG A 105 9.28 10.81 -3.79
C ARG A 105 8.13 10.78 -4.80
N HIS A 106 8.42 10.24 -5.98
CA HIS A 106 7.39 9.94 -6.97
C HIS A 106 6.29 9.07 -6.33
N ASN A 107 5.05 9.36 -6.71
CA ASN A 107 3.84 8.69 -6.24
C ASN A 107 3.54 8.77 -4.74
N SER A 108 4.41 9.31 -3.87
CA SER A 108 4.13 9.41 -2.42
C SER A 108 2.83 10.18 -2.15
N ARG A 109 2.59 11.27 -2.89
CA ARG A 109 1.32 12.02 -2.83
C ARG A 109 0.13 11.13 -3.21
N GLN A 110 0.21 10.42 -4.34
CA GLN A 110 -0.86 9.54 -4.81
C GLN A 110 -1.15 8.43 -3.79
N PHE A 111 -0.11 7.78 -3.26
CA PHE A 111 -0.25 6.73 -2.25
C PHE A 111 -0.90 7.24 -0.96
N ALA A 112 -0.59 8.47 -0.51
CA ALA A 112 -1.25 9.07 0.64
C ALA A 112 -2.75 9.32 0.38
N HIS A 113 -3.11 9.75 -0.84
CA HIS A 113 -4.52 9.90 -1.23
C HIS A 113 -5.23 8.55 -1.30
N VAL A 114 -4.58 7.50 -1.82
CA VAL A 114 -5.13 6.14 -1.85
C VAL A 114 -5.41 5.62 -0.45
N ALA A 115 -4.43 5.72 0.45
CA ALA A 115 -4.62 5.33 1.84
C ALA A 115 -5.76 6.14 2.49
N SER A 116 -5.81 7.45 2.25
CA SER A 116 -6.88 8.32 2.75
C SER A 116 -8.26 7.90 2.24
N ALA A 117 -8.38 7.60 0.94
CA ALA A 117 -9.64 7.20 0.32
C ALA A 117 -10.21 5.91 0.92
N VAL A 118 -9.35 4.94 1.27
CA VAL A 118 -9.78 3.72 1.97
C VAL A 118 -10.45 4.06 3.30
N PHE A 119 -9.83 4.91 4.11
CA PHE A 119 -10.39 5.31 5.40
C PHE A 119 -11.69 6.10 5.26
N ILE A 120 -11.73 7.05 4.32
CA ILE A 120 -12.95 7.81 4.00
C ILE A 120 -14.09 6.88 3.58
N SER A 121 -13.81 5.84 2.78
CA SER A 121 -14.82 4.86 2.35
C SER A 121 -15.47 4.08 3.51
N LYS A 122 -14.81 4.05 4.67
CA LYS A 122 -15.33 3.44 5.91
C LYS A 122 -15.96 4.44 6.87
N GLY A 123 -16.07 5.72 6.46
CA GLY A 123 -16.62 6.80 7.28
C GLY A 123 -15.65 7.32 8.33
N ALA A 124 -14.34 7.09 8.17
CA ALA A 124 -13.34 7.63 9.07
C ALA A 124 -13.06 9.10 8.76
N LYS A 125 -12.75 9.89 9.79
CA LYS A 125 -12.14 11.21 9.63
C LYS A 125 -10.68 11.04 9.18
N VAL A 126 -10.23 11.84 8.23
CA VAL A 126 -8.85 11.82 7.73
C VAL A 126 -8.25 13.20 7.76
N TYR A 127 -7.06 13.32 8.35
CA TYR A 127 -6.21 14.49 8.27
C TYR A 127 -5.08 14.19 7.28
N LEU A 128 -5.18 14.71 6.06
CA LEU A 128 -4.13 14.59 5.05
C LEU A 128 -3.27 15.85 5.05
N ILE A 129 -1.95 15.70 5.20
CA ILE A 129 -1.03 16.83 5.10
C ILE A 129 -1.01 17.31 3.63
N ASP A 130 -1.31 18.60 3.42
CA ASP A 130 -1.50 19.19 2.08
C ASP A 130 -0.23 19.15 1.20
N LYS A 131 0.95 19.27 1.83
CA LYS A 131 2.25 19.32 1.16
C LYS A 131 3.20 18.23 1.67
N THR A 132 4.33 18.10 1.00
CA THR A 132 5.43 17.25 1.46
C THR A 132 5.77 17.52 2.92
N SER A 133 5.84 16.47 3.72
CA SER A 133 6.08 16.51 5.16
C SER A 133 7.35 15.78 5.56
N VAL A 134 7.97 16.24 6.64
CA VAL A 134 9.01 15.46 7.31
C VAL A 134 8.36 14.36 8.15
N THR A 135 9.01 13.21 8.22
CA THR A 135 8.49 12.03 8.92
C THR A 135 8.03 12.29 10.36
N PRO A 136 8.68 13.14 11.18
CA PRO A 136 8.22 13.45 12.54
C PRO A 136 6.92 14.25 12.63
N SER A 137 6.49 14.92 11.55
CA SER A 137 5.22 15.65 11.54
C SER A 137 4.04 14.71 11.76
N ASN A 138 4.09 13.50 11.21
CA ASN A 138 3.00 12.55 11.31
C ASN A 138 2.71 12.09 12.76
N PRO A 139 3.67 11.53 13.54
CA PRO A 139 3.42 11.17 14.93
C PRO A 139 3.07 12.39 15.81
N PHE A 140 3.64 13.57 15.54
CA PHE A 140 3.22 14.80 16.23
C PHE A 140 1.73 15.10 16.00
N LEU A 141 1.27 15.05 14.75
CA LEU A 141 -0.12 15.34 14.41
C LEU A 141 -1.09 14.27 14.92
N ILE A 142 -0.68 13.00 15.02
CA ILE A 142 -1.48 11.94 15.64
C ILE A 142 -1.79 12.31 17.09
N VAL A 143 -0.78 12.72 17.86
CA VAL A 143 -0.96 13.17 19.25
C VAL A 143 -1.80 14.44 19.30
N HIS A 144 -1.49 15.42 18.44
CA HIS A 144 -2.15 16.73 18.42
C HIS A 144 -3.66 16.63 18.11
N PHE A 145 -4.05 15.81 17.13
CA PHE A 145 -5.45 15.62 16.76
C PHE A 145 -6.14 14.49 17.52
N HIS A 146 -5.45 13.86 18.47
CA HIS A 146 -5.90 12.66 19.15
C HIS A 146 -6.34 11.55 18.18
N ALA A 147 -5.71 11.44 17.01
CA ALA A 147 -6.02 10.43 16.02
C ALA A 147 -5.71 9.00 16.54
N LEU A 148 -6.30 7.98 15.92
CA LEU A 148 -6.09 6.58 16.31
C LEU A 148 -4.79 5.99 15.77
N ALA A 149 -4.34 6.49 14.62
CA ALA A 149 -3.14 6.03 13.94
C ALA A 149 -2.74 7.06 12.87
N GLY A 150 -1.62 6.80 12.21
CA GLY A 150 -1.31 7.50 10.97
C GLY A 150 -0.31 6.79 10.08
N GLY A 151 -0.11 7.36 8.90
CA GLY A 151 0.72 6.80 7.86
C GLY A 151 1.62 7.83 7.18
N GLN A 152 2.89 7.50 6.97
CA GLN A 152 3.81 8.32 6.18
C GLN A 152 4.25 7.54 4.94
N MET A 153 3.98 8.11 3.76
CA MET A 153 4.50 7.59 2.49
C MET A 153 5.96 8.04 2.33
N THR A 154 6.89 7.09 2.48
CA THR A 154 8.33 7.33 2.39
C THR A 154 9.12 6.03 2.37
N ALA A 155 10.24 6.03 1.65
CA ALA A 155 11.31 5.05 1.81
C ALA A 155 12.59 5.65 2.44
N SER A 156 12.46 6.74 3.20
CA SER A 156 13.57 7.40 3.91
C SER A 156 14.75 7.73 2.97
N HIS A 157 15.88 7.04 3.11
CA HIS A 157 17.10 7.26 2.34
C HIS A 157 17.30 6.25 1.21
N ASN A 158 16.34 5.34 0.97
CA ASN A 158 16.43 4.39 -0.14
C ASN A 158 16.51 5.12 -1.50
N PRO A 159 17.03 4.47 -2.55
CA PRO A 159 17.07 5.05 -3.90
C PRO A 159 15.71 5.56 -4.40
N LYS A 160 15.71 6.45 -5.40
CA LYS A 160 14.50 7.18 -5.86
C LYS A 160 13.36 6.29 -6.35
N GLN A 161 13.67 5.09 -6.85
CA GLN A 161 12.68 4.11 -7.31
C GLN A 161 11.94 3.41 -6.17
N TYR A 162 12.42 3.54 -4.93
CA TYR A 162 11.76 2.99 -3.76
C TYR A 162 10.71 3.95 -3.21
N ASN A 163 9.64 3.36 -2.69
CA ASN A 163 8.70 4.04 -1.82
C ASN A 163 8.29 3.11 -0.68
N GLY A 164 7.42 3.58 0.20
CA GLY A 164 6.97 2.80 1.33
C GLY A 164 5.81 3.42 2.05
N PHE A 165 5.25 2.65 2.96
CA PHE A 165 4.15 3.04 3.82
C PHE A 165 4.52 2.65 5.26
N LYS A 166 4.92 3.65 6.04
CA LYS A 166 5.16 3.52 7.47
C LYS A 166 3.88 3.84 8.26
N VAL A 167 3.55 3.04 9.26
CA VAL A 167 2.40 3.22 10.15
C VAL A 167 2.88 3.62 11.54
N TYR A 168 2.06 4.44 12.22
CA TYR A 168 2.25 4.93 13.59
C TYR A 168 0.97 4.71 14.39
#